data_AF-A0A2X4XGP7-F1
#
_entry.id   AF-A0A2X4XGP7-F1
#
_cell.length_a   1.000
_cell.length_b   1.000
_cell.length_c   1.000
_cell.angle_alpha   90.00
_cell.angle_beta   90.00
_cell.angle_gamma   90.00
#
_symmetry.space_group_name_H-M   'P 1'
#
loop_
_entity.id
_entity.type
_entity.pdbx_description
1 polymer ?
#
loop_
_entity_poly.entity_id
_entity_poly.type
_entity_poly.pdbx_seq_one_letter_code
_entity_poly.pdbx_strand_id
1 'polypeptide(L)'
;MLKAQQLGIKPEEMIAEMSQEHQQDFAGFGISYDNYHSTHSDENRELSSLIYGRLKENGFIKNRTISQLYDPEKGMFLPDRFVKGTCPKCKSPDQYGDNCEVCGATYSPTELIDPKSVVFRRHADLA
;
A
#
# COMPACT_ATOMS: atom_id res chain seq x y z
N MET A 1 0.36 -8.21 3.68
CA MET A 1 1.16 -9.03 2.72
C MET A 1 2.65 -8.98 3.02
N LEU A 2 3.37 -7.87 2.79
CA LEU A 2 4.83 -7.83 3.02
C LEU A 2 5.25 -8.19 4.45
N LYS A 3 4.56 -7.64 5.46
CA LYS A 3 4.87 -7.96 6.85
C LYS A 3 4.60 -9.44 7.18
N ALA A 4 3.51 -10.00 6.68
CA ALA A 4 3.21 -11.43 6.80
C ALA A 4 4.30 -12.30 6.15
N GLN A 5 4.78 -11.92 4.95
CA GLN A 5 5.91 -12.58 4.28
C GLN A 5 7.20 -12.50 5.10
N GLN A 6 7.52 -11.33 5.69
CA GLN A 6 8.67 -11.18 6.58
C GLN A 6 8.58 -12.07 7.83
N LEU A 7 7.37 -12.27 8.34
CA LEU A 7 7.08 -13.14 9.49
C LEU A 7 6.96 -14.62 9.09
N GLY A 8 6.92 -14.95 7.80
CA GLY A 8 6.76 -16.32 7.31
C GLY A 8 5.37 -16.91 7.52
N ILE A 9 4.35 -16.07 7.71
CA ILE A 9 2.95 -16.48 7.98
C ILE A 9 2.02 -16.04 6.85
N LYS A 10 0.81 -16.59 6.82
CA LYS A 10 -0.20 -16.15 5.84
C LYS A 10 -0.74 -14.76 6.19
N PRO A 11 -1.10 -13.93 5.21
CA PRO A 11 -1.75 -12.64 5.47
C PRO A 11 -2.99 -12.73 6.37
N GLU A 12 -3.81 -13.77 6.17
CA GLU A 12 -5.04 -14.03 6.92
C GLU A 12 -4.74 -14.36 8.39
N GLU A 13 -3.68 -15.12 8.65
CA GLU A 13 -3.19 -15.41 10.01
C GLU A 13 -2.75 -14.11 10.68
N MET A 14 -1.94 -13.30 10.00
CA MET A 14 -1.44 -12.03 10.54
C MET A 14 -2.55 -11.05 10.90
N ILE A 15 -3.57 -10.87 10.04
CA ILE A 15 -4.66 -9.92 10.34
C ILE A 15 -5.57 -10.44 11.45
N ALA A 16 -5.70 -11.76 11.60
CA ALA A 16 -6.47 -12.36 12.69
C ALA A 16 -5.79 -12.13 14.04
N GLU A 17 -4.47 -12.36 14.13
CA GLU A 17 -3.67 -12.06 15.32
C GLU A 17 -3.75 -10.57 15.68
N MET A 18 -3.47 -9.68 14.73
CA MET A 18 -3.52 -8.23 14.94
C MET A 18 -4.92 -7.75 15.37
N SER A 19 -5.99 -8.35 14.82
CA SER A 19 -7.35 -8.02 15.23
C SER A 19 -7.63 -8.39 16.68
N GLN A 20 -7.06 -9.49 17.18
CA GLN A 20 -7.20 -9.89 18.59
C GLN A 20 -6.44 -8.94 19.50
N GLU A 21 -5.18 -8.63 19.16
CA GLU A 21 -4.35 -7.68 19.92
C GLU A 21 -5.02 -6.31 20.03
N HIS A 22 -5.50 -5.75 18.91
CA HIS A 22 -6.21 -4.47 18.90
C HIS A 22 -7.45 -4.50 19.81
N GLN A 23 -8.27 -5.55 19.74
CA GLN A 23 -9.47 -5.66 20.58
C GLN A 23 -9.13 -5.78 22.07
N GLN A 24 -8.05 -6.49 22.41
CA GLN A 24 -7.55 -6.58 23.78
C GLN A 24 -7.11 -5.21 24.30
N ASP A 25 -6.35 -4.46 23.50
CA ASP A 25 -5.91 -3.12 23.85
C ASP A 25 -7.11 -2.19 24.03
N PHE A 26 -8.04 -2.17 23.07
CA PHE A 26 -9.26 -1.36 23.16
C PHE A 26 -10.07 -1.68 24.42
N ALA A 27 -10.29 -2.96 24.72
CA ALA A 27 -10.97 -3.37 25.94
C ALA A 27 -10.21 -2.93 27.21
N GLY A 28 -8.87 -3.01 27.20
CA GLY A 28 -8.01 -2.53 28.29
C GLY A 28 -8.13 -1.03 28.55
N PHE A 29 -8.41 -0.23 27.52
CA PHE A 29 -8.72 1.19 27.62
C PHE A 29 -10.21 1.50 27.88
N GLY A 30 -11.04 0.49 28.07
CA GLY A 30 -12.49 0.66 28.27
C GLY A 30 -13.25 1.07 27.00
N ILE A 31 -12.64 0.90 25.82
CA ILE A 31 -13.27 1.16 24.54
C ILE A 31 -14.06 -0.09 24.14
N SER A 32 -15.39 0.05 24.08
CA SER A 32 -16.30 -1.00 23.65
C SER A 32 -16.97 -0.60 22.35
N TYR A 33 -16.85 -1.44 21.32
CA TYR A 33 -17.55 -1.27 20.05
C TYR A 33 -18.76 -2.20 19.99
N ASP A 34 -19.87 -1.73 19.44
CA ASP A 34 -21.04 -2.59 19.17
C ASP A 34 -20.72 -3.65 18.11
N ASN A 35 -19.83 -3.29 17.17
CA ASN A 35 -19.33 -4.18 16.13
C ASN A 35 -17.89 -3.83 15.79
N TYR A 36 -16.98 -4.78 15.96
CA TYR A 36 -15.60 -4.69 15.50
C TYR A 36 -15.39 -5.75 14.41
N HIS A 37 -15.28 -5.30 13.16
CA HIS A 37 -15.25 -6.18 11.99
C HIS A 37 -13.98 -6.00 11.15
N SER A 38 -13.84 -6.80 10.10
CA SER A 38 -12.66 -6.85 9.23
C SER A 38 -13.01 -6.40 7.83
N THR A 39 -12.14 -5.60 7.21
CA THR A 39 -12.24 -5.25 5.79
C THR A 39 -11.97 -6.45 4.86
N HIS A 40 -11.49 -7.57 5.40
CA HIS A 40 -11.33 -8.83 4.67
C HIS A 40 -12.57 -9.75 4.77
N SER A 41 -13.72 -9.26 5.26
CA SER A 41 -14.94 -10.05 5.33
C SER A 41 -15.58 -10.31 3.96
N ASP A 42 -16.38 -11.38 3.89
CA ASP A 42 -17.17 -11.71 2.69
C ASP A 42 -18.15 -10.57 2.33
N GLU A 43 -18.78 -9.98 3.34
CA GLU A 43 -19.68 -8.83 3.18
C GLU A 43 -18.96 -7.64 2.53
N ASN A 44 -17.78 -7.25 3.05
CA ASN A 44 -17.03 -6.14 2.48
C ASN A 44 -16.53 -6.44 1.06
N ARG A 45 -16.19 -7.71 0.76
CA ARG A 45 -15.84 -8.15 -0.61
C ARG A 45 -17.03 -7.98 -1.56
N GLU A 46 -18.23 -8.39 -1.15
CA GLU A 46 -19.45 -8.23 -1.95
C GLU A 46 -19.76 -6.75 -2.19
N LEU A 47 -19.80 -5.95 -1.13
CA LEU A 47 -20.12 -4.52 -1.23
C LEU A 47 -19.10 -3.76 -2.07
N SER A 48 -17.80 -4.03 -1.89
CA SER A 48 -16.74 -3.40 -2.69
C SER A 48 -16.88 -3.75 -4.17
N SER A 49 -17.16 -5.01 -4.48
CA SER A 49 -17.37 -5.49 -5.86
C SER A 49 -18.61 -4.86 -6.49
N LEU A 50 -19.70 -4.77 -5.73
CA LEU A 50 -20.95 -4.15 -6.15
C LEU A 50 -20.77 -2.66 -6.48
N ILE A 51 -20.12 -1.91 -5.59
CA ILE A 51 -19.89 -0.47 -5.78
C ILE A 51 -19.01 -0.24 -7.01
N TYR A 52 -17.89 -0.97 -7.13
CA TYR A 52 -17.01 -0.89 -8.30
C TYR A 52 -17.76 -1.23 -9.59
N GLY A 53 -18.53 -2.33 -9.59
CA GLY A 53 -19.32 -2.77 -10.74
C GLY A 53 -20.30 -1.69 -11.21
N ARG A 54 -21.07 -1.11 -10.29
CA ARG A 54 -22.02 -0.02 -10.61
C ARG A 54 -21.31 1.21 -11.18
N LEU A 55 -20.17 1.62 -10.61
CA LEU A 55 -19.41 2.76 -11.13
C LEU A 55 -18.89 2.49 -12.55
N LYS A 56 -18.43 1.26 -12.80
CA LYS A 56 -17.95 0.84 -14.12
C LYS A 56 -19.06 0.81 -15.15
N GLU A 57 -20.21 0.22 -14.83
CA GLU A 57 -21.39 0.14 -15.71
C GLU A 57 -21.93 1.52 -16.10
N ASN A 58 -21.89 2.49 -15.18
CA ASN A 58 -22.31 3.86 -15.42
C ASN A 58 -21.22 4.73 -16.10
N GLY A 59 -20.11 4.15 -16.55
CA GLY A 59 -19.06 4.87 -17.29
C GLY A 59 -18.21 5.81 -16.44
N PHE A 60 -18.23 5.69 -15.10
CA PHE A 60 -17.43 6.51 -14.20
C PHE A 60 -15.99 6.01 -14.00
N ILE A 61 -15.67 4.80 -14.46
CA ILE A 61 -14.32 4.22 -14.41
C ILE A 61 -13.64 4.34 -15.77
N LYS A 62 -12.44 4.93 -15.79
CA LYS A 62 -11.61 5.08 -17.00
C LYS A 62 -10.40 4.17 -16.90
N ASN A 63 -10.11 3.44 -17.98
CA ASN A 63 -8.89 2.63 -18.10
C ASN A 63 -7.82 3.41 -18.86
N ARG A 64 -6.58 3.33 -18.38
CA ARG A 64 -5.40 3.95 -19.00
C ARG A 64 -4.20 3.06 -18.79
N THR A 65 -3.31 3.03 -19.78
CA THR A 65 -1.96 2.46 -19.60
C THR A 65 -1.09 3.49 -18.91
N ILE A 66 -0.38 3.05 -17.88
CA ILE A 66 0.58 3.88 -17.13
C ILE A 66 1.91 3.13 -17.04
N SER A 67 3.01 3.88 -16.94
CA SER A 67 4.30 3.31 -16.55
C SER A 67 4.36 3.20 -15.03
N GLN A 68 4.86 2.08 -14.54
CA GLN A 68 5.00 1.84 -13.10
C GLN A 68 6.37 1.23 -12.81
N LEU A 69 6.90 1.52 -11.62
CA LEU A 69 8.14 0.89 -11.19
C LEU A 69 7.89 -0.60 -10.90
N TYR A 70 8.85 -1.43 -11.28
CA TYR A 70 8.80 -2.88 -11.21
C TYR A 70 10.07 -3.42 -10.55
N ASP A 71 9.89 -4.42 -9.71
CA ASP A 71 10.97 -5.18 -9.08
C ASP A 71 11.14 -6.50 -9.84
N PRO A 72 12.16 -6.64 -10.72
CA PRO A 72 12.33 -7.82 -11.54
C PRO A 72 12.73 -9.07 -10.74
N GLU A 73 13.33 -8.91 -9.56
CA GLU A 73 13.72 -10.03 -8.71
C GLU A 73 12.50 -10.68 -8.03
N LYS A 74 11.50 -9.87 -7.67
CA LYS A 74 10.22 -10.35 -7.10
C LYS A 74 9.11 -10.54 -8.11
N GLY A 75 9.31 -10.05 -9.32
CA GLY A 75 8.32 -10.13 -10.39
C GLY A 75 7.05 -9.34 -10.07
N MET A 76 7.17 -8.18 -9.39
CA MET A 76 6.02 -7.41 -8.93
C MET A 76 6.15 -5.91 -9.20
N PHE A 77 5.01 -5.25 -9.44
CA PHE A 77 4.94 -3.80 -9.47
C PHE A 77 5.10 -3.21 -8.07
N LEU A 78 5.76 -2.06 -7.99
CA LEU A 78 6.03 -1.34 -6.76
C LEU A 78 5.00 -0.20 -6.61
N PRO A 79 4.14 -0.26 -5.57
CA PRO A 79 3.36 0.89 -5.13
C PRO A 79 4.27 2.00 -4.58
N ASP A 80 3.76 3.22 -4.55
CA ASP A 80 4.51 4.44 -4.22
C ASP A 80 5.35 4.34 -2.94
N ARG A 81 4.77 3.75 -1.87
CA ARG A 81 5.44 3.59 -0.57
C ARG A 81 6.49 2.49 -0.53
N PHE A 82 6.60 1.65 -1.56
CA PHE A 82 7.66 0.65 -1.69
C PHE A 82 8.81 1.13 -2.56
N VAL A 83 8.80 2.41 -2.95
CA VAL A 83 9.88 3.06 -3.67
C VAL A 83 10.44 4.19 -2.81
N LYS A 84 11.76 4.24 -2.70
CA LYS A 84 12.47 5.40 -2.18
C LYS A 84 13.53 5.87 -3.15
N GLY A 85 13.79 7.16 -3.16
CA GLY A 85 14.83 7.75 -4.00
C GLY A 85 15.20 9.14 -3.50
N THR A 86 15.75 9.93 -4.39
CA THR A 86 16.11 11.33 -4.14
C THR A 86 15.01 12.24 -4.68
N CYS A 87 14.55 13.18 -3.86
CA CYS A 87 13.49 14.10 -4.22
C CYS A 87 13.87 14.92 -5.48
N PRO A 88 13.01 14.98 -6.50
CA PRO A 88 13.29 15.72 -7.73
C PRO A 88 13.40 17.23 -7.51
N LYS A 89 12.76 17.77 -6.47
CA LYS A 89 12.71 19.20 -6.14
C LYS A 89 13.91 19.66 -5.31
N CYS A 90 14.02 19.17 -4.07
CA CYS A 90 15.02 19.65 -3.10
C CYS A 90 16.27 18.78 -3.00
N LYS A 91 16.33 17.68 -3.77
CA LYS A 91 17.46 16.73 -3.81
C LYS A 91 17.75 16.03 -2.48
N SER A 92 16.81 16.05 -1.54
CA SER A 92 16.92 15.26 -0.31
C SER A 92 16.87 13.77 -0.65
N PRO A 93 17.81 12.95 -0.12
CA PRO A 93 17.81 11.51 -0.34
C PRO A 93 16.75 10.81 0.52
N ASP A 94 16.53 9.52 0.27
CA ASP A 94 15.69 8.62 1.07
C ASP A 94 14.20 9.04 1.21
N GLN A 95 13.64 9.61 0.15
CA GLN A 95 12.24 10.07 0.10
C GLN A 95 11.35 9.04 -0.58
N TYR A 96 10.11 8.88 -0.08
CA TYR A 96 9.12 7.99 -0.69
C TYR A 96 8.63 8.53 -2.04
N GLY A 97 7.99 7.64 -2.83
CA GLY A 97 7.50 7.94 -4.17
C GLY A 97 6.25 8.81 -4.25
N ASP A 98 5.56 9.08 -3.13
CA ASP A 98 4.35 9.91 -3.04
C ASP A 98 4.66 11.36 -2.66
N ASN A 99 5.53 11.57 -1.67
CA ASN A 99 5.89 12.90 -1.19
C ASN A 99 7.30 12.98 -0.60
N CYS A 100 7.80 14.22 -0.49
CA CYS A 100 9.05 14.54 0.19
C CYS A 100 8.77 15.13 1.58
N GLU A 101 9.31 14.50 2.62
CA GLU A 101 9.19 14.94 4.02
C GLU A 101 10.03 16.18 4.33
N VAL A 102 10.97 16.55 3.47
CA VAL A 102 11.85 17.71 3.68
C VAL A 102 11.27 19.00 3.11
N CYS A 103 10.67 18.95 1.92
CA CYS A 103 10.15 20.15 1.25
C CYS A 103 8.64 20.14 1.01
N GLY A 104 7.94 19.06 1.36
CA GLY A 104 6.50 18.92 1.17
C GLY A 104 6.04 18.76 -0.28
N ALA A 105 6.97 18.59 -1.24
CA ALA A 105 6.61 18.37 -2.63
C ALA A 105 5.94 17.01 -2.83
N THR A 106 4.93 16.97 -3.70
CA THR A 106 4.31 15.74 -4.21
C THR A 106 4.78 15.47 -5.63
N TYR A 107 4.87 14.19 -5.99
CA TYR A 107 5.32 13.73 -7.31
C TYR A 107 4.92 12.26 -7.51
N SER A 108 5.05 11.76 -8.74
CA SER A 108 4.96 10.33 -9.05
C SER A 108 6.24 9.59 -8.63
N PRO A 109 6.19 8.30 -8.27
CA PRO A 109 7.38 7.50 -8.02
C PRO A 109 8.35 7.47 -9.21
N THR A 110 7.84 7.61 -10.43
CA THR A 110 8.64 7.65 -11.67
C THR A 110 9.48 8.93 -11.80
N GLU A 111 9.20 9.96 -11.01
CA GLU A 111 9.96 11.22 -10.98
C GLU A 111 11.09 11.22 -9.95
N LEU A 112 11.17 10.19 -9.09
CA LEU A 112 12.27 10.05 -8.14
C LEU A 112 13.60 9.88 -8.89
N ILE A 113 14.62 10.58 -8.40
CA ILE A 113 16.00 10.37 -8.86
C ILE A 113 16.55 9.15 -8.15
N ASP A 114 17.15 8.21 -8.89
CA ASP A 114 17.71 6.97 -8.33
C ASP A 114 16.68 6.17 -7.49
N PRO A 115 15.55 5.75 -8.08
CA PRO A 115 14.51 5.01 -7.36
C PRO A 115 14.98 3.60 -7.00
N LYS A 116 14.71 3.21 -5.75
CA LYS A 116 15.06 1.93 -5.15
C LYS A 116 13.87 1.30 -4.46
N SER A 117 13.75 -0.02 -4.61
CA SER A 117 12.79 -0.85 -3.89
C SER A 117 13.10 -0.82 -2.40
N VAL A 118 12.14 -0.43 -1.56
CA VAL A 118 12.26 -0.47 -0.09
C VAL A 118 12.28 -1.92 0.41
N VAL A 119 11.72 -2.84 -0.37
CA VAL A 119 11.60 -4.25 0.01
C VAL A 119 12.98 -4.91 0.09
N PHE A 120 13.91 -4.61 -0.83
CA PHE A 120 15.24 -5.23 -0.88
C PHE A 120 16.41 -4.27 -1.14
N ARG A 121 16.17 -2.94 -1.14
CA ARG A 121 17.19 -1.86 -1.26
C ARG A 121 17.99 -1.87 -2.58
N ARG A 122 17.39 -2.32 -3.69
CA ARG A 122 17.99 -2.34 -5.03
C ARG A 122 17.23 -1.46 -6.01
N HIS A 123 17.85 -1.16 -7.17
CA HIS A 123 17.25 -0.33 -8.22
C HIS A 123 15.90 -0.87 -8.66
N ALA A 124 14.92 0.03 -8.80
CA ALA A 124 13.63 -0.27 -9.40
C ALA A 124 13.65 0.14 -10.87
N ASP A 125 13.14 -0.72 -11.74
CA ASP A 125 13.10 -0.48 -13.19
C ASP A 125 11.72 0.04 -13.61
N LEU A 126 11.65 0.83 -14.67
CA LEU A 126 10.37 1.23 -15.26
C LEU A 126 9.84 0.09 -16.15
N ALA A 127 8.58 -0.26 -15.96
CA ALA A 127 7.82 -1.20 -16.79
C ALA A 127 6.57 -0.55 -17.39
#